data_AF-A0A7W3LL20-F1
#
_entry.id   AF-A0A7W3LL20-F1
#
_cell.length_a   1.000
_cell.length_b   1.000
_cell.length_c   1.000
_cell.angle_alpha   90.00
_cell.angle_beta   90.00
_cell.angle_gamma   90.00
#
_symmetry.space_group_name_H-M   'P 1'
#
loop_
_entity.id
_entity.type
_entity.pdbx_description
1 polymer ?
#
loop_
_entity_poly.entity_id
_entity_poly.type
_entity_poly.pdbx_seq_one_letter_code
_entity_poly.pdbx_strand_id
1 'polypeptide(L)'
;MRDDGIWLGENRVCGISVTGFGTAMGLGRLPRGRVFGGDLVRGARARLLRGGVVIAEDLRVGALIREKVVGKRLEAREAISAGRRCMVAIGHGDVREGDHVEVYTPANTAGLDPDLVLGYQVQPDRREELGRAEVDELSSDPLAGTVARVALATGRLRLGDRVRVLRGGQPVAETLRLLFMTDEDRRPIGEASVGDRVLVGLGHPGLLPGDMVVAFDVPPPTWTEARTHRLKVQEAHSADDLAMGEVFPSRKSPAGGRILAAGHRARLLRDGTVIADGLTIAHLRRTGTLTATAFEWTQQTRPWTEVWLDFPDLRKGDQIEPYQVLPAG
;
A
#
# COMPACT_ATOMS: atom_id res chain seq x y z
N MET A 1 -11.53 23.26 -9.88
CA MET A 1 -11.08 22.12 -9.07
C MET A 1 -10.68 21.05 -10.06
N ARG A 2 -9.39 20.76 -10.24
CA ARG A 2 -8.95 19.67 -11.13
C ARG A 2 -9.22 18.36 -10.39
N ASP A 3 -10.37 17.80 -10.69
CA ASP A 3 -10.93 16.55 -10.16
C ASP A 3 -10.45 15.37 -11.02
N ASP A 4 -9.19 15.44 -11.49
CA ASP A 4 -8.60 14.46 -12.38
C ASP A 4 -8.23 13.22 -11.54
N GLY A 5 -8.84 12.08 -11.88
CA GLY A 5 -8.77 10.82 -11.14
C GLY A 5 -7.36 10.44 -10.71
N ILE A 6 -7.13 10.49 -9.39
CA ILE A 6 -5.82 10.34 -8.74
C ILE A 6 -5.20 8.96 -9.00
N TRP A 7 -6.05 7.98 -9.32
CA TRP A 7 -5.66 6.58 -9.48
C TRP A 7 -5.59 6.11 -10.92
N LEU A 8 -5.83 6.97 -11.92
CA LEU A 8 -5.91 6.54 -13.31
C LEU A 8 -4.61 5.86 -13.76
N GLY A 9 -4.77 4.61 -14.18
CA GLY A 9 -3.82 3.61 -14.66
C GLY A 9 -3.08 2.84 -13.56
N GLU A 10 -3.28 3.13 -12.27
CA GLU A 10 -2.64 2.35 -11.21
C GLU A 10 -2.95 0.86 -11.36
N ASN A 11 -1.93 0.02 -11.35
CA ASN A 11 -2.08 -1.42 -11.45
C ASN A 11 -1.89 -2.09 -10.07
N ARG A 12 -2.94 -2.74 -9.58
CA ARG A 12 -2.95 -3.44 -8.29
C ARG A 12 -2.43 -4.85 -8.48
N VAL A 13 -1.25 -5.10 -7.93
CA VAL A 13 -0.48 -6.33 -8.16
C VAL A 13 -0.92 -7.44 -7.21
N CYS A 14 -0.92 -7.15 -5.92
CA CYS A 14 -1.21 -8.14 -4.89
C CYS A 14 -1.59 -7.46 -3.57
N GLY A 15 -1.80 -8.27 -2.54
CA GLY A 15 -1.84 -7.76 -1.18
C GLY A 15 -1.78 -8.86 -0.13
N ILE A 16 -1.88 -8.44 1.12
CA ILE A 16 -1.88 -9.30 2.29
C ILE A 16 -2.91 -8.79 3.30
N SER A 17 -3.78 -9.69 3.75
CA SER A 17 -4.64 -9.43 4.92
C SER A 17 -3.88 -9.85 6.17
N VAL A 18 -3.78 -8.93 7.14
CA VAL A 18 -3.08 -9.17 8.39
C VAL A 18 -3.94 -10.08 9.26
N THR A 19 -3.45 -11.30 9.52
CA THR A 19 -4.13 -12.32 10.33
C THR A 19 -3.43 -12.54 11.67
N GLY A 20 -2.56 -11.63 12.08
CA GLY A 20 -1.76 -11.73 13.28
C GLY A 20 -0.35 -11.15 13.09
N PHE A 21 0.55 -11.49 14.00
CA PHE A 21 1.89 -10.92 14.05
C PHE A 21 2.93 -12.00 14.36
N GLY A 22 4.16 -11.78 13.93
CA GLY A 22 5.31 -12.56 14.37
C GLY A 22 6.49 -11.64 14.68
N THR A 23 7.49 -12.16 15.37
CA THR A 23 8.68 -11.40 15.74
C THR A 23 9.86 -11.83 14.88
N ALA A 24 10.60 -10.85 14.36
CA ALA A 24 11.85 -11.03 13.65
C ALA A 24 12.95 -10.24 14.38
N MET A 25 14.11 -10.87 14.56
CA MET A 25 15.27 -10.21 15.18
C MET A 25 15.67 -8.97 14.36
N GLY A 26 15.97 -7.85 15.03
CA GLY A 26 16.30 -6.57 14.38
C GLY A 26 15.10 -5.80 13.81
N LEU A 27 14.06 -6.50 13.34
CA LEU A 27 12.87 -5.90 12.73
C LEU A 27 11.67 -5.76 13.69
N GLY A 28 11.73 -6.40 14.85
CA GLY A 28 10.68 -6.37 15.85
C GLY A 28 9.42 -7.15 15.44
N ARG A 29 8.25 -6.63 15.83
CA ARG A 29 6.95 -7.27 15.59
C ARG A 29 6.43 -6.88 14.20
N LEU A 30 6.24 -7.88 13.33
CA LEU A 30 5.83 -7.70 11.96
C LEU A 30 4.43 -8.27 11.70
N PRO A 31 3.60 -7.61 10.88
CA PRO A 31 2.33 -8.17 10.44
C PRO A 31 2.53 -9.46 9.65
N ARG A 32 1.71 -10.46 9.95
CA ARG A 32 1.68 -11.78 9.32
C ARG A 32 0.37 -11.96 8.57
N GLY A 33 0.44 -12.58 7.41
CA GLY A 33 -0.75 -12.86 6.61
C GLY A 33 -0.48 -13.79 5.43
N ARG A 34 -1.51 -13.97 4.60
CA ARG A 34 -1.43 -14.74 3.35
C ARG A 34 -1.50 -13.79 2.16
N VAL A 35 -0.58 -13.94 1.21
CA VAL A 35 -0.56 -13.17 -0.04
C VAL A 35 -1.72 -13.60 -0.93
N PHE A 36 -2.35 -12.67 -1.64
CA PHE A 36 -3.35 -12.95 -2.67
C PHE A 36 -3.18 -12.01 -3.88
N GLY A 37 -3.80 -12.39 -5.01
CA GLY A 37 -3.75 -11.61 -6.26
C GLY A 37 -2.59 -12.02 -7.16
N GLY A 38 -1.37 -11.70 -6.75
CA GLY A 38 -0.14 -11.98 -7.47
C GLY A 38 1.05 -12.19 -6.53
N ASP A 39 2.24 -11.84 -6.99
CA ASP A 39 3.46 -11.95 -6.20
C ASP A 39 3.69 -10.68 -5.36
N LEU A 40 3.96 -10.88 -4.08
CA LEU A 40 4.39 -9.82 -3.17
C LEU A 40 5.91 -9.70 -3.26
N VAL A 41 6.42 -8.54 -3.69
CA VAL A 41 7.84 -8.33 -4.00
C VAL A 41 8.42 -7.26 -3.07
N ARG A 42 9.65 -7.47 -2.58
CA ARG A 42 10.39 -6.48 -1.78
C ARG A 42 10.68 -5.23 -2.61
N GLY A 43 10.61 -4.07 -1.98
CA GLY A 43 10.71 -2.75 -2.61
C GLY A 43 9.40 -2.25 -3.22
N ALA A 44 8.40 -3.12 -3.43
CA ALA A 44 7.13 -2.72 -4.07
C ALA A 44 6.37 -1.68 -3.24
N ARG A 45 5.68 -0.76 -3.93
CA ARG A 45 4.84 0.25 -3.29
C ARG A 45 3.59 -0.38 -2.68
N ALA A 46 3.19 0.15 -1.55
CA ALA A 46 2.07 -0.36 -0.80
C ALA A 46 1.24 0.76 -0.18
N ARG A 47 0.03 0.40 0.24
CA ARG A 47 -0.80 1.19 1.14
C ARG A 47 -1.43 0.29 2.18
N LEU A 48 -1.79 0.86 3.32
CA LEU A 48 -2.46 0.20 4.42
C LEU A 48 -3.93 0.65 4.46
N LEU A 49 -4.83 -0.32 4.48
CA LEU A 49 -6.26 -0.09 4.63
C LEU A 49 -6.77 -0.72 5.92
N ARG A 50 -7.70 -0.03 6.58
CA ARG A 50 -8.43 -0.50 7.76
C ARG A 50 -9.92 -0.33 7.51
N GLY A 51 -10.66 -1.43 7.49
CA GLY A 51 -12.10 -1.36 7.23
C GLY A 51 -12.46 -0.78 5.86
N GLY A 52 -11.58 -0.90 4.86
CA GLY A 52 -11.72 -0.27 3.55
C GLY A 52 -11.29 1.21 3.48
N VAL A 53 -10.96 1.82 4.62
CA VAL A 53 -10.40 3.18 4.66
C VAL A 53 -8.90 3.12 4.47
N VAL A 54 -8.36 3.94 3.57
CA VAL A 54 -6.92 4.09 3.41
C VAL A 54 -6.36 4.87 4.62
N ILE A 55 -5.54 4.23 5.44
CA ILE A 55 -4.97 4.89 6.64
C ILE A 55 -3.51 5.32 6.45
N ALA A 56 -2.82 4.70 5.50
CA ALA A 56 -1.49 5.15 5.10
C ALA A 56 -1.21 4.76 3.66
N GLU A 57 -0.59 5.66 2.91
CA GLU A 57 -0.10 5.44 1.56
C GLU A 57 1.40 5.67 1.48
N ASP A 58 1.96 5.47 0.29
CA ASP A 58 3.39 5.60 0.01
C ASP A 58 4.25 4.74 0.94
N LEU A 59 3.72 3.57 1.29
CA LEU A 59 4.47 2.54 2.00
C LEU A 59 5.30 1.75 1.00
N ARG A 60 6.25 0.98 1.53
CA ARG A 60 7.00 0.01 0.74
C ARG A 60 7.13 -1.30 1.47
N VAL A 61 7.13 -2.38 0.70
CA VAL A 61 7.44 -3.72 1.18
C VAL A 61 8.95 -3.80 1.47
N GLY A 62 9.36 -3.43 2.67
CA GLY A 62 10.77 -3.32 3.04
C GLY A 62 11.47 -4.65 3.34
N ALA A 63 10.74 -5.61 3.90
CA ALA A 63 11.23 -6.96 4.16
C ALA A 63 10.10 -7.98 3.98
N LEU A 64 10.45 -9.15 3.45
CA LEU A 64 9.54 -10.28 3.29
C LEU A 64 10.16 -11.51 3.91
N ILE A 65 9.50 -12.04 4.94
CA ILE A 65 10.02 -13.14 5.73
C ILE A 65 9.05 -14.29 5.68
N ARG A 66 9.56 -15.45 5.26
CA ARG A 66 8.81 -16.71 5.31
C ARG A 66 9.28 -17.54 6.49
N GLU A 67 8.33 -18.04 7.26
CA GLU A 67 8.59 -19.07 8.26
C GLU A 67 8.66 -20.43 7.56
N LYS A 68 9.79 -21.14 7.66
CA LYS A 68 9.89 -22.52 7.19
C LYS A 68 9.07 -23.42 8.11
N VAL A 69 8.21 -24.24 7.50
CA VAL A 69 7.38 -25.23 8.23
C VAL A 69 8.26 -26.22 8.99
N VAL A 70 9.39 -26.61 8.39
CA VAL A 70 10.39 -27.49 9.00
C VAL A 70 11.48 -26.64 9.65
N GLY A 71 11.65 -26.77 10.96
CA GLY A 71 12.70 -26.11 11.74
C GLY A 71 12.40 -24.68 12.20
N LYS A 72 11.21 -24.12 11.92
CA LYS A 72 10.76 -22.76 12.34
C LYS A 72 11.76 -21.64 12.03
N ARG A 73 12.64 -21.84 11.04
CA ARG A 73 13.63 -20.84 10.65
C ARG A 73 12.97 -19.74 9.82
N LEU A 74 13.30 -18.49 10.13
CA LEU A 74 12.94 -17.33 9.34
C LEU A 74 13.87 -17.19 8.14
N GLU A 75 13.31 -16.87 6.98
CA GLU A 75 14.04 -16.74 5.72
C GLU A 75 13.56 -15.50 4.97
N ALA A 76 14.48 -14.58 4.65
CA ALA A 76 14.21 -13.47 3.75
C ALA A 76 13.89 -13.97 2.35
N ARG A 77 13.00 -13.28 1.67
CA ARG A 77 12.61 -13.54 0.28
C ARG A 77 12.55 -12.24 -0.49
N GLU A 78 12.98 -12.28 -1.75
CA GLU A 78 12.73 -11.17 -2.68
C GLU A 78 11.27 -11.12 -3.10
N ALA A 79 10.64 -12.28 -3.26
CA ALA A 79 9.25 -12.40 -3.68
C ALA A 79 8.54 -13.56 -2.98
N ILE A 80 7.23 -13.40 -2.74
CA ILE A 80 6.36 -14.41 -2.16
C ILE A 80 5.07 -14.49 -2.96
N SER A 81 4.82 -15.66 -3.56
CA SER A 81 3.66 -15.85 -4.43
C SER A 81 2.33 -15.96 -3.70
N ALA A 82 1.26 -15.70 -4.45
CA ALA A 82 -0.12 -15.85 -4.01
C ALA A 82 -0.37 -17.19 -3.28
N GLY A 83 -1.17 -17.13 -2.23
CA GLY A 83 -1.52 -18.26 -1.39
C GLY A 83 -0.48 -18.61 -0.33
N ARG A 84 0.73 -18.05 -0.35
CA ARG A 84 1.76 -18.31 0.66
C ARG A 84 1.63 -17.38 1.86
N ARG A 85 2.06 -17.86 3.04
CA ARG A 85 2.11 -17.07 4.28
C ARG A 85 3.46 -16.37 4.41
N CYS A 86 3.44 -15.14 4.91
CA CYS A 86 4.64 -14.37 5.18
C CYS A 86 4.42 -13.38 6.33
N MET A 87 5.54 -12.84 6.82
CA MET A 87 5.60 -11.60 7.59
C MET A 87 6.17 -10.51 6.69
N VAL A 88 5.68 -9.28 6.84
CA VAL A 88 6.10 -8.16 6.00
C VAL A 88 6.43 -6.93 6.84
N ALA A 89 7.52 -6.25 6.52
CA ALA A 89 7.81 -4.91 7.05
C ALA A 89 7.34 -3.87 6.03
N ILE A 90 6.44 -2.96 6.45
CA ILE A 90 5.94 -1.87 5.58
C ILE A 90 6.27 -0.45 6.09
N GLY A 91 7.02 -0.38 7.19
CA GLY A 91 7.41 0.88 7.84
C GLY A 91 6.28 1.63 8.56
N HIS A 92 5.10 1.03 8.73
CA HIS A 92 3.99 1.64 9.47
C HIS A 92 3.86 1.02 10.87
N GLY A 93 3.85 1.86 11.92
CA GLY A 93 3.86 1.40 13.32
C GLY A 93 2.51 0.91 13.86
N ASP A 94 1.39 1.46 13.39
CA ASP A 94 0.03 1.10 13.86
C ASP A 94 -0.65 0.11 12.89
N VAL A 95 0.01 -1.00 12.55
CA VAL A 95 -0.65 -2.10 11.81
C VAL A 95 -1.40 -3.00 12.79
N ARG A 96 -2.64 -3.37 12.46
CA ARG A 96 -3.54 -4.18 13.29
C ARG A 96 -4.00 -5.44 12.57
N GLU A 97 -4.46 -6.43 13.33
CA GLU A 97 -5.14 -7.59 12.77
C GLU A 97 -6.43 -7.15 12.06
N GLY A 98 -6.70 -7.71 10.89
CA GLY A 98 -7.78 -7.29 10.01
C GLY A 98 -7.42 -6.16 9.03
N ASP A 99 -6.29 -5.46 9.24
CA ASP A 99 -5.80 -4.49 8.26
C ASP A 99 -5.37 -5.21 6.96
N HIS A 100 -5.33 -4.44 5.89
CA HIS A 100 -4.98 -4.91 4.56
C HIS A 100 -3.85 -4.09 3.98
N VAL A 101 -2.79 -4.76 3.53
CA VAL A 101 -1.74 -4.11 2.75
C VAL A 101 -2.00 -4.41 1.28
N GLU A 102 -2.28 -3.37 0.50
CA GLU A 102 -2.45 -3.48 -0.95
C GLU A 102 -1.18 -2.97 -1.64
N VAL A 103 -0.65 -3.76 -2.57
CA VAL A 103 0.55 -3.47 -3.35
C VAL A 103 0.15 -3.11 -4.76
N TYR A 104 0.75 -2.05 -5.28
CA TYR A 104 0.39 -1.49 -6.56
C TYR A 104 1.62 -0.93 -7.29
N THR A 105 1.50 -0.77 -8.59
CA THR A 105 2.44 -0.05 -9.44
C THR A 105 1.75 1.16 -10.07
N PRO A 106 2.43 2.31 -10.18
CA PRO A 106 1.84 3.48 -10.81
C PRO A 106 1.54 3.23 -12.29
N ALA A 107 0.60 4.01 -12.78
CA ALA A 107 -0.03 3.89 -14.09
C ALA A 107 0.82 4.10 -15.32
N ASN A 108 1.77 5.01 -15.21
CA ASN A 108 2.44 5.54 -16.36
C ASN A 108 3.77 6.12 -15.89
N THR A 109 4.72 5.23 -15.64
CA THR A 109 6.11 5.59 -15.30
C THR A 109 7.03 5.40 -16.50
N ALA A 110 6.54 5.63 -17.73
CA ALA A 110 7.39 5.57 -18.91
C ALA A 110 8.55 6.57 -18.74
N GLY A 111 9.75 6.05 -18.45
CA GLY A 111 10.97 6.83 -18.25
C GLY A 111 11.21 7.36 -16.82
N LEU A 112 10.34 7.07 -15.84
CA LEU A 112 10.57 7.45 -14.44
C LEU A 112 10.93 6.23 -13.60
N ASP A 113 12.01 6.35 -12.84
CA ASP A 113 12.38 5.35 -11.85
C ASP A 113 11.26 5.25 -10.80
N PRO A 114 10.71 4.05 -10.51
CA PRO A 114 9.69 3.87 -9.47
C PRO A 114 10.14 4.38 -8.09
N ASP A 115 11.45 4.51 -7.87
CA ASP A 115 12.04 5.08 -6.67
C ASP A 115 12.00 6.60 -6.63
N LEU A 116 11.75 7.29 -7.73
CA LEU A 116 11.66 8.77 -7.77
C LEU A 116 10.22 9.32 -7.70
N VAL A 117 9.21 8.46 -7.69
CA VAL A 117 7.82 8.92 -7.67
C VAL A 117 7.46 9.48 -6.29
N LEU A 118 7.16 10.78 -6.22
CA LEU A 118 6.63 11.41 -5.02
C LEU A 118 5.31 10.74 -4.64
N GLY A 119 5.05 10.63 -3.35
CA GLY A 119 3.79 10.04 -2.87
C GLY A 119 2.57 10.78 -3.40
N TYR A 120 1.45 10.08 -3.60
CA TYR A 120 0.29 10.58 -4.36
C TYR A 120 -0.37 11.85 -3.80
N GLN A 121 -0.09 12.19 -2.54
CA GLN A 121 -0.64 13.37 -1.88
C GLN A 121 0.43 14.31 -1.31
N VAL A 122 1.72 14.03 -1.57
CA VAL A 122 2.79 14.77 -0.90
C VAL A 122 3.25 15.96 -1.74
N GLN A 123 2.75 17.14 -1.39
CA GLN A 123 3.25 18.43 -1.84
C GLN A 123 4.70 18.63 -1.35
N PRO A 124 5.71 18.65 -2.23
CA PRO A 124 7.12 18.74 -1.83
C PRO A 124 7.45 19.97 -0.99
N ASP A 125 6.76 21.08 -1.25
CA ASP A 125 6.87 22.38 -0.59
C ASP A 125 6.36 22.40 0.86
N ARG A 126 5.62 21.36 1.29
CA ARG A 126 5.11 21.24 2.66
C ARG A 126 5.89 20.28 3.55
N ARG A 127 7.00 19.72 3.08
CA ARG A 127 7.81 18.76 3.82
C ARG A 127 8.78 19.49 4.73
N GLU A 128 8.66 19.28 6.04
CA GLU A 128 9.65 19.75 7.00
C GLU A 128 10.75 18.68 7.19
N GLU A 129 12.02 19.07 7.10
CA GLU A 129 13.13 18.16 7.39
C GLU A 129 13.20 17.91 8.91
N LEU A 130 13.07 16.64 9.30
CA LEU A 130 13.13 16.22 10.71
C LEU A 130 14.54 15.85 11.14
N GLY A 131 15.34 15.35 10.20
CA GLY A 131 16.73 14.99 10.44
C GLY A 131 17.40 14.45 9.19
N ARG A 132 18.73 14.39 9.27
CA ARG A 132 19.60 14.03 8.15
C ARG A 132 20.75 13.20 8.66
N ALA A 133 21.01 12.10 7.96
CA ALA A 133 22.14 11.22 8.25
C ALA A 133 22.89 10.87 6.96
N GLU A 134 24.21 10.79 7.05
CA GLU A 134 25.08 10.36 5.96
C GLU A 134 25.35 8.87 6.06
N VAL A 135 25.28 8.15 4.95
CA VAL A 135 25.64 6.74 4.84
C VAL A 135 27.16 6.60 4.84
N ASP A 136 27.71 5.95 5.86
CA ASP A 136 29.15 5.71 6.02
C ASP A 136 29.54 4.37 5.39
N GLU A 137 28.87 3.29 5.82
CA GLU A 137 29.17 1.92 5.41
C GLU A 137 27.89 1.15 5.11
N LEU A 138 27.96 0.21 4.17
CA LEU A 138 26.88 -0.74 3.90
C LEU A 138 27.25 -2.12 4.41
N SER A 139 26.27 -2.84 4.93
CA SER A 139 26.38 -4.27 5.21
C SER A 139 25.11 -5.01 4.79
N SER A 140 25.14 -6.33 4.90
CA SER A 140 24.01 -7.19 4.55
C SER A 140 23.42 -7.83 5.80
N ASP A 141 22.13 -7.63 6.01
CA ASP A 141 21.33 -8.33 7.00
C ASP A 141 20.56 -9.49 6.36
N PRO A 142 20.61 -10.71 6.93
CA PRO A 142 19.94 -11.88 6.36
C PRO A 142 18.41 -11.80 6.26
N LEU A 143 17.76 -10.88 6.99
CA LEU A 143 16.31 -10.69 7.01
C LEU A 143 15.88 -9.44 6.23
N ALA A 144 16.64 -8.35 6.32
CA ALA A 144 16.30 -7.08 5.71
C ALA A 144 17.00 -6.79 4.38
N GLY A 145 18.10 -7.47 4.06
CA GLY A 145 18.94 -7.15 2.91
C GLY A 145 19.93 -6.04 3.24
N THR A 146 20.06 -5.04 2.36
CA THR A 146 21.01 -3.95 2.54
C THR A 146 20.67 -3.11 3.77
N VAL A 147 21.65 -2.93 4.64
CA VAL A 147 21.58 -2.05 5.81
C VAL A 147 22.72 -1.05 5.76
N ALA A 148 22.44 0.17 6.21
CA ALA A 148 23.42 1.26 6.19
C ALA A 148 23.80 1.62 7.62
N ARG A 149 25.09 1.73 7.89
CA ARG A 149 25.57 2.52 9.04
C ARG A 149 25.50 3.99 8.63
N VAL A 150 24.78 4.77 9.42
CA VAL A 150 24.62 6.20 9.19
C VAL A 150 25.08 7.00 10.39
N ALA A 151 25.63 8.18 10.12
CA ALA A 151 25.94 9.19 11.13
C ALA A 151 24.94 10.35 11.00
N LEU A 152 24.21 10.66 12.08
CA LEU A 152 23.27 11.77 12.06
C LEU A 152 24.01 13.11 12.08
N ALA A 153 23.78 13.92 11.06
CA ALA A 153 24.34 15.24 10.89
C ALA A 153 23.44 16.34 11.50
N THR A 154 22.13 16.23 11.35
CA THR A 154 21.15 17.20 11.88
C THR A 154 19.87 16.51 12.34
N GLY A 155 19.16 17.16 13.27
CA GLY A 155 17.84 16.74 13.73
C GLY A 155 17.83 15.35 14.38
N ARG A 156 16.79 14.56 14.08
CA ARG A 156 16.60 13.21 14.61
C ARG A 156 16.07 12.26 13.54
N LEU A 157 16.31 10.98 13.74
CA LEU A 157 15.65 9.89 13.02
C LEU A 157 14.80 9.09 13.99
N ARG A 158 13.56 8.76 13.62
CA ARG A 158 12.69 7.84 14.37
C ARG A 158 12.29 6.66 13.52
N LEU A 159 12.08 5.54 14.20
CA LEU A 159 11.53 4.34 13.56
C LEU A 159 10.17 4.65 12.90
N GLY A 160 10.02 4.30 11.63
CA GLY A 160 8.81 4.54 10.85
C GLY A 160 8.73 5.92 10.19
N ASP A 161 9.68 6.82 10.45
CA ASP A 161 9.75 8.11 9.74
C ASP A 161 9.82 7.87 8.23
N ARG A 162 9.19 8.78 7.49
CA ARG A 162 9.36 8.82 6.04
C ARG A 162 10.72 9.40 5.72
N VAL A 163 11.42 8.73 4.81
CA VAL A 163 12.74 9.16 4.38
C VAL A 163 12.88 9.19 2.87
N ARG A 164 13.82 10.00 2.41
CA ARG A 164 14.33 10.01 1.05
C ARG A 164 15.84 9.85 1.10
N VAL A 165 16.39 9.33 0.02
CA VAL A 165 17.83 9.17 -0.18
C VAL A 165 18.26 10.17 -1.24
N LEU A 166 19.24 11.00 -0.91
CA LEU A 166 19.84 11.96 -1.83
C LEU A 166 21.28 11.54 -2.16
N ARG A 167 21.65 11.67 -3.43
CA ARG A 167 23.03 11.51 -3.92
C ARG A 167 23.46 12.79 -4.63
N GLY A 168 24.51 13.44 -4.16
CA GLY A 168 24.93 14.74 -4.69
C GLY A 168 23.81 15.80 -4.62
N GLY A 169 22.95 15.73 -3.59
CA GLY A 169 21.79 16.60 -3.41
C GLY A 169 20.57 16.27 -4.27
N GLN A 170 20.66 15.29 -5.18
CA GLN A 170 19.53 14.84 -6.01
C GLN A 170 18.87 13.61 -5.40
N PRO A 171 17.53 13.51 -5.41
CA PRO A 171 16.85 12.30 -4.95
C PRO A 171 17.21 11.11 -5.84
N VAL A 172 17.58 10.00 -5.20
CA VAL A 172 17.75 8.68 -5.84
C VAL A 172 16.69 7.68 -5.36
N ALA A 173 16.12 7.93 -4.18
CA ALA A 173 14.93 7.25 -3.71
C ALA A 173 14.06 8.20 -2.89
N GLU A 174 12.76 8.17 -3.13
CA GLU A 174 11.71 8.95 -2.49
C GLU A 174 10.70 7.99 -1.86
N THR A 175 9.96 8.49 -0.87
CA THR A 175 8.89 7.74 -0.21
C THR A 175 9.33 6.38 0.35
N LEU A 176 10.47 6.35 1.03
CA LEU A 176 10.89 5.22 1.84
C LEU A 176 10.41 5.41 3.28
N ARG A 177 10.57 4.36 4.10
CA ARG A 177 10.39 4.44 5.54
C ARG A 177 11.57 3.80 6.26
N LEU A 178 11.94 4.34 7.40
CA LEU A 178 12.84 3.67 8.33
C LEU A 178 12.15 2.41 8.87
N LEU A 179 12.60 1.24 8.41
CA LEU A 179 12.00 -0.05 8.75
C LEU A 179 12.45 -0.56 10.11
N PHE A 180 13.72 -0.31 10.43
CA PHE A 180 14.33 -0.58 11.72
C PHE A 180 15.54 0.31 11.92
N MET A 181 15.91 0.43 13.18
CA MET A 181 17.08 1.15 13.65
C MET A 181 17.70 0.36 14.79
N THR A 182 19.02 0.22 14.79
CA THR A 182 19.76 -0.36 15.91
C THR A 182 20.97 0.49 16.25
N ASP A 183 21.41 0.39 17.50
CA ASP A 183 22.71 0.89 17.92
C ASP A 183 23.86 0.04 17.32
N GLU A 184 25.11 0.36 17.68
CA GLU A 184 26.30 -0.39 17.27
C GLU A 184 26.33 -1.83 17.81
N ASP A 185 25.68 -2.07 18.95
CA ASP A 185 25.49 -3.39 19.59
C ASP A 185 24.35 -4.21 18.94
N ARG A 186 23.72 -3.69 17.87
CA ARG A 186 22.56 -4.28 17.18
C ARG A 186 21.30 -4.40 18.05
N ARG A 187 21.17 -3.58 19.10
CA ARG A 187 19.95 -3.49 19.90
C ARG A 187 18.97 -2.54 19.21
N PRO A 188 17.68 -2.91 19.06
CA PRO A 188 16.68 -2.03 18.49
C PRO A 188 16.56 -0.72 19.28
N ILE A 189 16.55 0.41 18.57
CA ILE A 189 16.33 1.74 19.15
C ILE A 189 15.18 2.43 18.40
N GLY A 190 14.42 3.27 19.12
CA GLY A 190 13.26 3.98 18.56
C GLY A 190 13.60 5.34 17.95
N GLU A 191 14.69 5.96 18.40
CA GLU A 191 15.11 7.31 18.01
C GLU A 191 16.64 7.41 18.04
N ALA A 192 17.20 8.23 17.16
CA ALA A 192 18.60 8.61 17.10
C ALA A 192 18.69 10.13 16.93
N SER A 193 19.71 10.75 17.53
CA SER A 193 19.97 12.19 17.50
C SER A 193 21.36 12.51 16.92
N VAL A 194 21.63 13.80 16.70
CA VAL A 194 22.92 14.27 16.19
C VAL A 194 24.09 13.70 16.99
N GLY A 195 25.09 13.17 16.28
CA GLY A 195 26.26 12.53 16.87
C GLY A 195 26.12 11.02 17.04
N ASP A 196 24.90 10.47 17.00
CA ASP A 196 24.69 9.03 17.05
C ASP A 196 25.13 8.36 15.74
N ARG A 197 25.73 7.18 15.88
CA ARG A 197 25.98 6.23 14.79
C ARG A 197 25.06 5.05 14.94
N VAL A 198 24.24 4.81 13.92
CA VAL A 198 23.18 3.80 13.98
C VAL A 198 23.15 2.98 12.71
N LEU A 199 22.69 1.74 12.81
CA LEU A 199 22.39 0.90 11.66
C LEU A 199 20.91 1.08 11.30
N VAL A 200 20.64 1.39 10.03
CA VAL A 200 19.29 1.60 9.51
C VAL A 200 19.00 0.66 8.37
N GLY A 201 17.75 0.19 8.30
CA GLY A 201 17.23 -0.52 7.14
C GLY A 201 16.11 0.25 6.47
N LEU A 202 16.26 0.47 5.16
CA LEU A 202 15.27 1.18 4.34
C LEU A 202 14.53 0.24 3.36
N GLY A 203 15.04 -0.98 3.16
CA GLY A 203 14.52 -1.90 2.14
C GLY A 203 14.77 -1.43 0.70
N HIS A 204 15.66 -0.47 0.50
CA HIS A 204 16.10 0.02 -0.80
C HIS A 204 17.51 -0.53 -1.11
N PRO A 205 17.67 -1.32 -2.19
CA PRO A 205 18.96 -1.95 -2.49
C PRO A 205 20.00 -1.01 -3.10
N GLY A 206 19.59 0.20 -3.55
CA GLY A 206 20.44 1.14 -4.30
C GLY A 206 21.25 2.15 -3.47
N LEU A 207 21.37 1.93 -2.15
CA LEU A 207 22.17 2.77 -1.26
C LEU A 207 23.67 2.66 -1.59
N LEU A 208 24.39 3.77 -1.44
CA LEU A 208 25.85 3.88 -1.54
C LEU A 208 26.41 4.70 -0.36
N PRO A 209 27.67 4.48 0.05
CA PRO A 209 28.39 5.40 0.92
C PRO A 209 28.37 6.83 0.37
N GLY A 210 28.19 7.82 1.25
CA GLY A 210 28.01 9.23 0.92
C GLY A 210 26.59 9.63 0.52
N ASP A 211 25.65 8.67 0.38
CA ASP A 211 24.24 9.01 0.23
C ASP A 211 23.71 9.67 1.53
N MET A 212 22.79 10.62 1.38
CA MET A 212 22.13 11.27 2.51
C MET A 212 20.73 10.69 2.72
N VAL A 213 20.48 10.11 3.88
CA VAL A 213 19.14 9.73 4.34
C VAL A 213 18.53 10.93 5.04
N VAL A 214 17.46 11.48 4.46
CA VAL A 214 16.74 12.64 5.01
C VAL A 214 15.38 12.20 5.49
N ALA A 215 15.13 12.28 6.80
CA ALA A 215 13.80 12.14 7.36
C ALA A 215 13.02 13.44 7.23
N PHE A 216 11.75 13.32 6.86
CA PHE A 216 10.88 14.47 6.70
C PHE A 216 9.49 14.17 7.23
N ASP A 217 8.87 15.20 7.79
CA ASP A 217 7.48 15.14 8.16
C ASP A 217 6.62 15.14 6.91
N VAL A 218 5.59 14.31 6.94
CA VAL A 218 4.52 14.37 5.96
C VAL A 218 3.25 14.69 6.73
N PRO A 219 2.70 15.90 6.54
CA PRO A 219 1.45 16.27 7.15
C PRO A 219 0.41 15.16 6.94
N PRO A 220 -0.39 14.83 7.96
CA PRO A 220 -1.51 13.91 7.77
C PRO A 220 -2.34 14.34 6.57
N PRO A 221 -2.81 13.38 5.75
CA PRO A 221 -3.63 13.72 4.62
C PRO A 221 -4.88 14.47 5.13
N THR A 222 -5.37 15.47 4.40
CA THR A 222 -6.61 16.18 4.81
C THR A 222 -7.88 15.41 4.49
N TRP A 223 -7.77 14.44 3.58
CA TRP A 223 -8.86 13.59 3.12
C TRP A 223 -8.34 12.18 2.87
N THR A 224 -9.22 11.19 2.98
CA THR A 224 -8.92 9.79 2.70
C THR A 224 -10.07 9.15 1.91
N GLU A 225 -9.81 7.96 1.38
CA GLU A 225 -10.79 7.18 0.66
C GLU A 225 -11.30 6.03 1.51
N ALA A 226 -12.61 5.93 1.63
CA ALA A 226 -13.30 4.77 2.18
C ALA A 226 -13.89 3.94 1.04
N ARG A 227 -13.26 2.80 0.77
CA ARG A 227 -13.67 1.83 -0.25
C ARG A 227 -14.74 0.92 0.34
N THR A 228 -15.89 0.84 -0.33
CA THR A 228 -17.03 0.10 0.23
C THR A 228 -17.03 -1.36 -0.22
N HIS A 229 -16.89 -1.59 -1.52
CA HIS A 229 -17.06 -2.90 -2.13
C HIS A 229 -16.17 -3.06 -3.35
N ARG A 230 -15.84 -4.29 -3.72
CA ARG A 230 -15.29 -4.59 -5.04
C ARG A 230 -16.30 -5.46 -5.78
N LEU A 231 -16.86 -4.95 -6.85
CA LEU A 231 -17.92 -5.58 -7.62
C LEU A 231 -17.33 -6.10 -8.93
N LYS A 232 -17.67 -7.31 -9.36
CA LYS A 232 -17.24 -7.86 -10.66
C LYS A 232 -18.40 -7.82 -11.65
N VAL A 233 -18.18 -7.20 -12.79
CA VAL A 233 -19.12 -7.15 -13.92
C VAL A 233 -19.21 -8.53 -14.59
N GLN A 234 -20.42 -9.10 -14.69
CA GLN A 234 -20.66 -10.33 -15.46
C GLN A 234 -21.20 -10.04 -16.85
N GLU A 235 -22.06 -9.03 -16.96
CA GLU A 235 -22.65 -8.57 -18.21
C GLU A 235 -22.64 -7.05 -18.21
N ALA A 236 -22.45 -6.47 -19.40
CA ALA A 236 -22.40 -5.03 -19.59
C ALA A 236 -23.22 -4.69 -20.83
N HIS A 237 -24.05 -3.66 -20.71
CA HIS A 237 -24.88 -3.13 -21.78
C HIS A 237 -24.65 -1.64 -21.85
N SER A 238 -24.13 -1.16 -22.98
CA SER A 238 -23.95 0.27 -23.23
C SER A 238 -25.26 0.86 -23.76
N ALA A 239 -25.66 2.01 -23.21
CA ALA A 239 -26.80 2.81 -23.65
C ALA A 239 -26.39 4.28 -23.62
N ASP A 240 -26.11 4.83 -24.79
CA ASP A 240 -25.55 6.19 -24.98
C ASP A 240 -24.27 6.40 -24.16
N ASP A 241 -24.22 7.45 -23.32
CA ASP A 241 -23.07 7.78 -22.46
C ASP A 241 -23.00 6.92 -21.17
N LEU A 242 -24.02 6.11 -20.90
CA LEU A 242 -24.08 5.24 -19.73
C LEU A 242 -23.79 3.78 -20.12
N ALA A 243 -23.25 3.02 -19.17
CA ALA A 243 -23.26 1.57 -19.24
C ALA A 243 -23.90 0.98 -17.99
N MET A 244 -24.79 0.02 -18.22
CA MET A 244 -25.35 -0.84 -17.19
C MET A 244 -24.48 -2.07 -17.04
N GLY A 245 -24.02 -2.36 -15.82
CA GLY A 245 -23.34 -3.59 -15.47
C GLY A 245 -24.17 -4.45 -14.52
N GLU A 246 -24.35 -5.73 -14.86
CA GLU A 246 -24.79 -6.74 -13.89
C GLU A 246 -23.59 -7.19 -13.05
N VAL A 247 -23.63 -6.93 -11.74
CA VAL A 247 -22.45 -7.08 -10.88
C VAL A 247 -22.68 -7.94 -9.66
N PHE A 248 -21.59 -8.57 -9.21
CA PHE A 248 -21.55 -9.43 -8.03
C PHE A 248 -20.47 -8.97 -7.06
N PRO A 249 -20.69 -9.06 -5.74
CA PRO A 249 -19.66 -8.77 -4.76
C PRO A 249 -18.48 -9.74 -4.89
N SER A 250 -17.28 -9.20 -4.87
CA SER A 250 -16.04 -9.98 -4.85
C SER A 250 -15.73 -10.43 -3.43
N ARG A 251 -15.28 -11.68 -3.29
CA ARG A 251 -14.68 -12.20 -2.04
C ARG A 251 -13.45 -11.42 -1.58
N LYS A 252 -12.84 -10.63 -2.47
CA LYS A 252 -11.68 -9.77 -2.19
C LYS A 252 -12.08 -8.33 -1.85
N SER A 253 -13.37 -8.07 -1.58
CA SER A 253 -13.79 -6.75 -1.12
C SER A 253 -13.08 -6.43 0.20
N PRO A 254 -12.57 -5.20 0.39
CA PRO A 254 -12.05 -4.79 1.69
C PRO A 254 -13.15 -5.00 2.75
N ALA A 255 -12.79 -5.60 3.88
CA ALA A 255 -13.74 -5.81 4.98
C ALA A 255 -14.28 -4.44 5.43
N GLY A 256 -15.60 -4.31 5.61
CA GLY A 256 -16.21 -3.03 6.02
C GLY A 256 -17.42 -2.55 5.19
N GLY A 257 -18.01 -3.43 4.36
CA GLY A 257 -19.11 -3.13 3.44
C GLY A 257 -20.18 -2.18 3.98
N ARG A 258 -20.02 -0.89 3.67
CA ARG A 258 -21.09 0.12 3.74
C ARG A 258 -22.00 -0.02 2.52
N ILE A 259 -23.25 0.38 2.69
CA ILE A 259 -24.32 0.37 1.68
C ILE A 259 -23.83 0.94 0.35
N LEU A 260 -23.99 0.18 -0.74
CA LEU A 260 -23.83 0.70 -2.10
C LEU A 260 -25.00 1.63 -2.40
N ALA A 261 -24.72 2.88 -2.77
CA ALA A 261 -25.75 3.88 -3.01
C ALA A 261 -25.47 4.69 -4.29
N ALA A 262 -26.54 5.21 -4.89
CA ALA A 262 -26.44 6.11 -6.02
C ALA A 262 -25.77 7.42 -5.56
N GLY A 263 -25.03 8.06 -6.46
CA GLY A 263 -24.19 9.23 -6.15
C GLY A 263 -22.84 8.91 -5.49
N HIS A 264 -22.55 7.65 -5.14
CA HIS A 264 -21.19 7.27 -4.77
C HIS A 264 -20.23 7.43 -5.96
N ARG A 265 -18.98 7.84 -5.66
CA ARG A 265 -17.90 7.76 -6.64
C ARG A 265 -17.46 6.31 -6.80
N ALA A 266 -16.98 5.96 -7.98
CA ALA A 266 -16.47 4.65 -8.29
C ALA A 266 -15.24 4.76 -9.19
N ARG A 267 -14.38 3.74 -9.09
CA ARG A 267 -13.34 3.50 -10.08
C ARG A 267 -13.56 2.18 -10.77
N LEU A 268 -13.17 2.13 -12.03
CA LEU A 268 -13.24 0.96 -12.86
C LEU A 268 -11.83 0.36 -12.99
N LEU A 269 -11.70 -0.94 -12.73
CA LEU A 269 -10.48 -1.68 -12.90
C LEU A 269 -10.65 -2.75 -13.98
N ARG A 270 -9.67 -2.84 -14.88
CA ARG A 270 -9.54 -3.88 -15.89
C ARG A 270 -8.21 -4.59 -15.65
N ASP A 271 -8.27 -5.89 -15.38
CA ASP A 271 -7.09 -6.72 -15.08
C ASP A 271 -6.20 -6.15 -13.96
N GLY A 272 -6.81 -5.50 -12.96
CA GLY A 272 -6.10 -4.88 -11.83
C GLY A 272 -5.67 -3.44 -12.06
N THR A 273 -5.72 -2.96 -13.31
CA THR A 273 -5.39 -1.58 -13.70
C THR A 273 -6.62 -0.69 -13.59
N VAL A 274 -6.53 0.44 -12.91
CA VAL A 274 -7.59 1.46 -12.85
C VAL A 274 -7.68 2.14 -14.22
N ILE A 275 -8.75 1.92 -14.97
CA ILE A 275 -8.92 2.51 -16.32
C ILE A 275 -9.81 3.75 -16.32
N ALA A 276 -10.56 3.96 -15.24
CA ALA A 276 -11.36 5.16 -15.01
C ALA A 276 -11.51 5.37 -13.50
N ASP A 277 -11.55 6.62 -13.07
CA ASP A 277 -11.71 7.00 -11.67
C ASP A 277 -12.62 8.21 -11.55
N GLY A 278 -13.26 8.36 -10.40
CA GLY A 278 -14.21 9.44 -10.13
C GLY A 278 -15.57 9.28 -10.82
N LEU A 279 -15.86 8.10 -11.38
CA LEU A 279 -17.15 7.79 -12.02
C LEU A 279 -18.30 7.93 -11.03
N THR A 280 -19.45 8.42 -11.48
CA THR A 280 -20.65 8.49 -10.64
C THR A 280 -21.49 7.24 -10.82
N ILE A 281 -21.92 6.61 -9.71
CA ILE A 281 -22.97 5.58 -9.75
C ILE A 281 -24.31 6.28 -9.95
N ALA A 282 -24.81 6.27 -11.18
CA ALA A 282 -26.03 6.99 -11.56
C ALA A 282 -27.30 6.32 -11.02
N HIS A 283 -27.35 4.99 -11.03
CA HIS A 283 -28.52 4.22 -10.64
C HIS A 283 -28.13 2.87 -10.01
N LEU A 284 -28.93 2.44 -9.03
CA LEU A 284 -28.94 1.09 -8.45
C LEU A 284 -30.36 0.52 -8.42
N ARG A 285 -30.59 -0.60 -9.12
CA ARG A 285 -31.93 -1.23 -9.17
C ARG A 285 -32.39 -1.73 -7.80
N ARG A 286 -31.46 -2.06 -6.90
CA ARG A 286 -31.72 -2.37 -5.49
C ARG A 286 -30.80 -1.53 -4.60
N THR A 287 -31.32 -0.45 -4.02
CA THR A 287 -30.65 0.30 -2.96
C THR A 287 -30.71 -0.47 -1.64
N GLY A 288 -29.58 -0.59 -0.96
CA GLY A 288 -29.51 -1.28 0.33
C GLY A 288 -28.16 -1.92 0.55
N THR A 289 -27.92 -2.39 1.78
CA THR A 289 -26.69 -3.12 2.12
C THR A 289 -26.58 -4.31 1.17
N LEU A 290 -25.59 -4.29 0.27
CA LEU A 290 -24.95 -5.53 -0.14
C LEU A 290 -24.30 -6.03 1.14
N THR A 291 -25.08 -6.65 2.01
CA THR A 291 -24.65 -7.01 3.35
C THR A 291 -23.36 -7.76 3.17
N ALA A 292 -22.33 -7.36 3.90
CA ALA A 292 -21.18 -8.20 4.18
C ALA A 292 -21.64 -9.40 5.02
N THR A 293 -22.67 -10.12 4.59
CA THR A 293 -22.90 -11.48 5.01
C THR A 293 -21.70 -12.24 4.49
N ALA A 294 -21.00 -12.88 5.42
CA ALA A 294 -20.36 -14.14 5.14
C ALA A 294 -21.35 -14.98 4.33
N PHE A 295 -21.27 -14.89 3.00
CA PHE A 295 -22.09 -15.68 2.12
C PHE A 295 -21.62 -17.10 2.33
N GLU A 296 -22.39 -17.88 3.09
CA GLU A 296 -22.31 -19.32 2.96
C GLU A 296 -22.58 -19.62 1.49
N TRP A 297 -21.56 -20.19 0.83
CA TRP A 297 -21.60 -20.62 -0.57
C TRP A 297 -22.47 -21.88 -0.74
N THR A 298 -23.55 -21.96 0.03
CA THR A 298 -24.48 -23.07 0.08
C THR A 298 -25.72 -22.67 -0.72
N GLN A 299 -25.66 -23.02 -2.00
CA GLN A 299 -26.77 -23.23 -2.93
C GLN A 299 -27.50 -22.01 -3.58
N GLN A 300 -27.39 -22.02 -4.91
CA GLN A 300 -28.41 -21.74 -5.94
C GLN A 300 -28.90 -20.33 -6.34
N THR A 301 -28.61 -19.23 -5.64
CA THR A 301 -28.78 -17.90 -6.26
C THR A 301 -27.63 -16.98 -5.90
N ARG A 302 -26.84 -16.60 -6.90
CA ARG A 302 -25.83 -15.54 -6.72
C ARG A 302 -26.60 -14.21 -6.70
N PRO A 303 -26.63 -13.44 -5.60
CA PRO A 303 -27.29 -12.14 -5.63
C PRO A 303 -26.43 -11.21 -6.48
N TRP A 304 -27.00 -10.79 -7.60
CA TRP A 304 -26.50 -9.72 -8.44
C TRP A 304 -27.30 -8.45 -8.21
N THR A 305 -26.70 -7.32 -8.58
CA THR A 305 -27.39 -6.04 -8.69
C THR A 305 -26.98 -5.37 -9.99
N GLU A 306 -27.78 -4.40 -10.44
CA GLU A 306 -27.46 -3.56 -11.59
C GLU A 306 -26.87 -2.25 -11.10
N VAL A 307 -25.75 -1.88 -11.72
CA VAL A 307 -25.07 -0.60 -11.49
C VAL A 307 -24.97 0.12 -12.82
N TRP A 308 -25.38 1.37 -12.84
CA TRP A 308 -25.22 2.25 -13.99
C TRP A 308 -24.06 3.21 -13.75
N LEU A 309 -23.12 3.24 -14.68
CA LEU A 309 -21.93 4.09 -14.64
C LEU A 309 -21.89 4.99 -15.88
N ASP A 310 -21.39 6.20 -15.68
CA ASP A 310 -20.99 7.13 -16.75
C ASP A 310 -19.65 6.69 -17.36
N PHE A 311 -19.65 5.50 -17.96
CA PHE A 311 -18.50 4.91 -18.63
C PHE A 311 -18.96 3.93 -19.73
N PRO A 312 -19.11 4.37 -20.99
CA PRO A 312 -19.73 3.57 -22.04
C PRO A 312 -18.93 2.33 -22.46
N ASP A 313 -17.61 2.28 -22.20
CA ASP A 313 -16.73 1.12 -22.45
C ASP A 313 -16.68 0.12 -21.27
N LEU A 314 -17.75 0.00 -20.48
CA LEU A 314 -17.84 -1.03 -19.45
C LEU A 314 -17.86 -2.43 -20.07
N ARG A 315 -17.01 -3.34 -19.59
CA ARG A 315 -16.88 -4.69 -20.15
C ARG A 315 -17.13 -5.77 -19.10
N LYS A 316 -17.58 -6.93 -19.58
CA LYS A 316 -17.58 -8.16 -18.80
C LYS A 316 -16.18 -8.43 -18.25
N GLY A 317 -16.10 -8.74 -16.96
CA GLY A 317 -14.84 -9.02 -16.27
C GLY A 317 -14.23 -7.81 -15.56
N ASP A 318 -14.64 -6.59 -15.92
CA ASP A 318 -14.22 -5.38 -15.22
C ASP A 318 -14.64 -5.43 -13.75
N GLN A 319 -13.93 -4.67 -12.91
CA GLN A 319 -14.23 -4.51 -11.50
C GLN A 319 -14.61 -3.07 -11.19
N ILE A 320 -15.74 -2.87 -10.52
CA ILE A 320 -16.17 -1.57 -10.03
C ILE A 320 -15.82 -1.53 -8.55
N GLU A 321 -15.08 -0.51 -8.13
CA GLU A 321 -14.77 -0.26 -6.72
C GLU A 321 -15.36 1.10 -6.31
N PRO A 322 -16.53 1.10 -5.65
CA PRO A 322 -17.13 2.32 -5.12
C PRO A 322 -16.35 2.81 -3.90
N TYR A 323 -16.22 4.13 -3.79
CA TYR A 323 -15.52 4.78 -2.69
C TYR A 323 -16.16 6.12 -2.32
N GLN A 324 -15.87 6.57 -1.11
CA GLN A 324 -16.21 7.91 -0.62
C GLN A 324 -14.92 8.66 -0.29
N VAL A 325 -14.88 9.95 -0.58
CA VAL A 325 -13.86 10.85 -0.06
C VAL A 325 -14.35 11.36 1.29
N LEU A 326 -13.58 11.08 2.34
CA LEU A 326 -13.87 11.47 3.71
C LEU A 326 -12.78 12.43 4.19
N PRO A 327 -13.07 13.33 5.15
CA PRO A 327 -12.01 13.98 5.92
C PRO A 327 -11.12 12.91 6.58
N ALA A 328 -9.81 13.09 6.59
CA ALA A 328 -8.96 12.24 7.40
C ALA A 328 -9.15 12.62 8.88
N GLY A 329 -9.31 11.62 9.74
CA GLY A 329 -9.48 11.78 11.18
C GLY A 329 -8.17 11.64 11.95
#